data_AF-A0A4P0XYM7-F1
#
_entry.id   AF-A0A4P0XYM7-F1
#
_cell.length_a   1.000
_cell.length_b   1.000
_cell.length_c   1.000
_cell.angle_alpha   90.00
_cell.angle_beta   90.00
_cell.angle_gamma   90.00
#
_symmetry.space_group_name_H-M   'P 1'
#
loop_
_entity.id
_entity.type
_entity.pdbx_description
1 polymer ?
#
loop_
_entity_poly.entity_id
_entity_poly.type
_entity_poly.pdbx_seq_one_letter_code
_entity_poly.pdbx_strand_id
1 'polypeptide(L)' 'MAEKTALERLRKINAENQRRVFVSVGTLKAARSEIQAHIKVNGKGIMTDIVLDQLNKAIGDDY' A
#
# COMPACT_ATOMS: atom_id res chain seq x y z
N MET A 1 -1.55 32.54 17.07
CA MET A 1 -1.90 31.18 16.60
C MET A 1 -0.74 30.27 16.98
N ALA A 2 -0.97 29.23 17.78
CA ALA A 2 0.12 28.34 18.20
C ALA A 2 0.68 27.60 16.98
N GLU A 3 1.99 27.59 16.84
CA GLU A 3 2.67 26.94 15.74
C GLU A 3 2.47 25.42 15.84
N LYS A 4 1.88 24.80 14.80
CA LYS A 4 1.68 23.34 14.78
C LYS A 4 3.02 22.64 14.89
N THR A 5 3.11 21.68 15.80
CA THR A 5 4.27 20.80 15.92
C THR A 5 4.54 20.10 14.59
N ALA A 6 5.79 19.72 14.33
CA ALA A 6 6.15 19.01 13.09
C ALA A 6 5.30 17.74 12.87
N LEU A 7 4.94 17.05 13.96
CA LEU A 7 4.09 15.86 13.93
C LEU A 7 2.65 16.17 13.48
N GLU A 8 2.06 17.27 13.94
CA GLU A 8 0.72 17.69 13.52
C GLU A 8 0.68 18.11 12.05
N ARG A 9 1.76 18.72 11.55
CA ARG A 9 1.89 19.05 10.12
C ARG A 9 1.98 17.77 9.27
N LEU A 10 2.81 16.80 9.67
CA LEU A 10 2.93 15.52 8.98
C LEU A 10 1.60 14.74 8.95
N ARG A 11 0.87 14.71 10.07
CA ARG A 11 -0.45 14.07 10.13
C ARG A 11 -1.45 14.74 9.20
N LYS A 12 -1.46 16.08 9.16
CA LYS A 12 -2.32 16.85 8.25
C LYS A 12 -1.99 16.56 6.78
N ILE A 13 -0.71 16.58 6.42
CA ILE A 13 -0.26 16.26 5.05
C ILE A 13 -0.65 14.83 4.67
N ASN A 14 -0.46 13.87 5.57
CA ASN A 14 -0.84 12.47 5.31
C ASN A 14 -2.37 12.35 5.09
N ALA A 15 -3.17 13.01 5.91
CA ALA A 15 -4.62 13.03 5.76
C ALA A 15 -5.07 13.72 4.45
N GLU A 16 -4.43 14.81 4.05
CA GLU A 16 -4.71 15.51 2.79
C GLU A 16 -4.29 14.69 1.57
N ASN A 17 -3.19 13.94 1.68
CA ASN A 17 -2.69 13.05 0.62
C ASN A 17 -3.44 11.72 0.55
N GLN A 18 -4.33 11.43 1.51
CA GLN A 18 -5.15 10.23 1.48
C GLN A 18 -6.22 10.34 0.40
N ARG A 19 -5.86 10.01 -0.84
CA ARG A 19 -6.78 9.97 -1.97
C ARG A 19 -7.33 8.56 -2.14
N ARG A 20 -8.65 8.41 -2.05
CA ARG A 20 -9.32 7.17 -2.45
C ARG A 20 -9.38 7.11 -3.98
N VAL A 21 -8.91 6.00 -4.53
CA VAL A 21 -9.01 5.70 -5.96
C VAL A 21 -9.71 4.36 -6.08
N PHE A 22 -10.73 4.29 -6.94
CA PHE A 22 -11.41 3.03 -7.24
C PHE A 22 -10.61 2.29 -8.30
N VAL A 23 -10.27 1.03 -8.02
CA VAL A 23 -9.60 0.13 -8.95
C VAL A 23 -10.36 -1.18 -8.99
N SER A 24 -10.27 -1.89 -10.11
CA SER A 24 -10.90 -3.21 -10.23
C SER A 24 -10.11 -4.25 -9.42
N VAL A 25 -10.80 -5.28 -8.93
CA VAL A 25 -10.14 -6.44 -8.28
C VAL A 25 -9.16 -7.11 -9.25
N GLY A 26 -9.47 -7.13 -10.56
CA GLY A 26 -8.55 -7.65 -11.58
C GLY A 26 -7.23 -6.89 -11.63
N THR A 27 -7.25 -5.56 -11.49
CA THR A 27 -6.06 -4.72 -11.41
C THR A 27 -5.21 -5.05 -10.18
N LEU A 28 -5.84 -5.27 -9.02
CA LEU A 28 -5.14 -5.66 -7.79
C LEU A 28 -4.48 -7.04 -7.93
N LYS A 29 -5.18 -8.00 -8.54
CA LYS A 29 -4.64 -9.34 -8.82
C LYS A 29 -3.42 -9.26 -9.76
N ALA A 30 -3.49 -8.44 -10.80
CA ALA A 30 -2.37 -8.22 -11.72
C ALA A 30 -1.16 -7.61 -10.99
N ALA A 31 -1.38 -6.59 -10.16
CA ALA A 31 -0.31 -5.99 -9.36
C ALA A 31 0.36 -7.01 -8.42
N ARG A 32 -0.43 -7.85 -7.75
CA ARG A 32 0.09 -8.94 -6.93
C ARG A 32 0.94 -9.92 -7.75
N SER A 33 0.47 -10.35 -8.92
CA SER A 33 1.20 -11.27 -9.80
C SER A 33 2.55 -10.68 -10.26
N GLU A 34 2.58 -9.39 -10.61
CA GLU A 34 3.82 -8.70 -11.00
C GLU A 34 4.82 -8.66 -9.84
N ILE A 35 4.37 -8.30 -8.63
CA ILE A 35 5.23 -8.28 -7.44
C ILE A 35 5.76 -9.68 -7.14
N GLN A 36 4.92 -10.72 -7.23
CA GLN A 36 5.34 -12.11 -7.04
C GLN A 36 6.37 -12.55 -8.08
N ALA A 37 6.25 -12.11 -9.34
CA ALA A 37 7.24 -12.38 -10.37
C ALA A 37 8.59 -11.73 -10.04
N HIS A 38 8.59 -10.46 -9.60
CA HIS A 38 9.82 -9.78 -9.17
C HIS A 38 10.47 -10.43 -7.95
N ILE A 39 9.69 -10.91 -6.97
CA ILE A 39 10.22 -11.62 -5.80
C ILE A 39 10.98 -12.89 -6.20
N LYS A 40 10.48 -13.63 -7.20
CA LYS A 40 11.14 -14.87 -7.66
C LYS A 40 12.56 -14.61 -8.17
N VAL A 41 12.81 -13.42 -8.71
CA VAL A 41 14.12 -13.03 -9.26
C VAL A 41 14.99 -12.34 -8.22
N ASN A 42 14.42 -11.43 -7.43
CA ASN A 42 15.17 -10.50 -6.58
C ASN A 42 15.14 -10.86 -5.08
N GLY A 43 14.41 -11.89 -4.69
CA GLY A 43 14.09 -12.16 -3.30
C GLY A 43 13.01 -11.23 -2.75
N LYS A 44 12.59 -11.52 -1.51
CA LYS A 44 11.48 -10.83 -0.84
C LYS A 44 12.00 -9.92 0.26
N GLY A 45 11.66 -8.63 0.19
CA GLY A 45 11.97 -7.66 1.25
C GLY A 45 10.77 -7.40 2.18
N ILE A 46 11.04 -6.78 3.33
CA ILE A 46 10.02 -6.43 4.34
C ILE A 46 8.92 -5.56 3.74
N MET A 47 9.28 -4.54 2.94
CA MET A 47 8.31 -3.66 2.30
C MET A 47 7.43 -4.41 1.29
N THR A 48 8.01 -5.39 0.60
CA THR A 48 7.29 -6.22 -0.35
C THR A 48 6.29 -7.12 0.35
N ASP A 49 6.63 -7.66 1.51
CA ASP A 49 5.70 -8.41 2.37
C ASP A 49 4.51 -7.56 2.84
N ILE A 50 4.79 -6.34 3.30
CA ILE A 50 3.74 -5.41 3.73
C ILE A 50 2.78 -5.10 2.57
N VAL A 51 3.31 -4.81 1.38
CA VAL A 51 2.48 -4.51 0.20
C VAL A 51 1.64 -5.72 -0.21
N LEU A 52 2.23 -6.93 -0.21
CA LEU A 52 1.50 -8.16 -0.54
C LEU A 52 0.38 -8.46 0.45
N ASP A 53 0.62 -8.31 1.75
CA ASP A 53 -0.40 -8.48 2.80
C ASP A 53 -1.59 -7.53 2.58
N GLN A 54 -1.32 -6.25 2.32
CA GLN A 54 -2.37 -5.26 2.07
C GLN A 54 -3.13 -5.54 0.77
N LEU A 55 -2.45 -5.98 -0.28
CA LEU A 55 -3.08 -6.38 -1.54
C LEU A 55 -3.99 -7.61 -1.35
N ASN A 56 -3.54 -8.63 -0.62
CA ASN A 56 -4.35 -9.83 -0.37
C ASN A 56 -5.63 -9.51 0.41
N LYS A 57 -5.54 -8.68 1.44
CA LYS A 57 -6.69 -8.17 2.21
C LYS A 57 -7.67 -7.39 1.32
N ALA A 58 -7.16 -6.53 0.44
CA ALA A 58 -7.99 -5.74 -0.47
C ALA A 58 -8.66 -6.58 -1.58
N ILE A 59 -8.03 -7.68 -1.99
CA ILE A 59 -8.60 -8.64 -2.96
C ILE A 59 -9.67 -9.53 -2.29
N GLY A 60 -9.54 -9.78 -0.98
CA GLY A 60 -10.36 -10.73 -0.24
C GLY A 60 -9.84 -12.17 -0.31
N ASP A 61 -8.54 -12.36 -0.58
CA ASP A 61 -7.89 -13.68 -0.64
C ASP A 61 -7.38 -14.15 0.76
N ASP A 62 -7.99 -13.68 1.84
CA ASP A 62 -7.72 -14.13 3.21
C ASP A 62 -8.33 -15.54 3.43
N TYR A 63 -7.63 -16.58 2.98
CA TYR A 63 -7.86 -18.00 3.33
C TYR A 63 -6.55 -18.69 3.70
#